data_AF-A0A934DC52-F1
#
_entry.id   AF-A0A934DC52-F1
#
_cell.length_a   1.000
_cell.length_b   1.000
_cell.length_c   1.000
_cell.angle_alpha   90.00
_cell.angle_beta   90.00
_cell.angle_gamma   90.00
#
_symmetry.space_group_name_H-M   'P 1'
#
loop_
_entity.id
_entity.type
_entity.pdbx_description
1 polymer ?
#
loop_
_entity_poly.entity_id
_entity_poly.type
_entity_poly.pdbx_seq_one_letter_code
_entity_poly.pdbx_strand_id
1 'polypeptide(L)'
;MKTLLTFLFSACVLLCSHATSQSFSDFELVESIPIETTLDNPDIRNAQDVWLEMINGAKASLAIEQFYVSNKAGEPLEDVIHAIERAALRGVNVRLIADARMQKTYPETIERLGKQKNIATRIIDFGKLAHGGGVQHAKFFVVDEELVFLGSQNFDWRALKHIHELGLKIRNKESARFYLDIFNLDWTLAETNDRASVSKYLTFTSYPFPLTLAQENDTLTFTPTASPIGFIRDTTLWDEPQIVRLIDGAAREVCLQFLGYDTKSRDKSEYRVLDDALRRAASRGVKVKLLVSDWEKGSAAEKALKDLAQVPNAEVKFSVIPEWSGGYVSFARVEHCKYIVADTSSFWLGTSNAEKGYFYNTRNVGVVATNSRLASTLHRVFMKSWDSQYTEPVKPGMKYERRKHDGE
;
A
#
# COMPACT_ATOMS: atom_id res chain seq x y z
N MET A 1 -70.13 37.81 33.17
CA MET A 1 -69.93 36.36 33.33
C MET A 1 -69.14 35.86 32.12
N LYS A 2 -67.98 35.21 32.36
CA LYS A 2 -67.12 34.46 31.42
C LYS A 2 -66.15 35.23 30.48
N THR A 3 -65.00 35.53 31.09
CA THR A 3 -63.59 35.27 30.70
C THR A 3 -63.30 34.65 29.32
N LEU A 4 -62.39 35.28 28.57
CA LEU A 4 -61.58 34.68 27.51
C LEU A 4 -60.11 34.99 27.84
N LEU A 5 -59.33 33.97 28.23
CA LEU A 5 -57.87 34.09 28.37
C LEU A 5 -57.24 32.85 27.73
N THR A 6 -56.59 33.07 26.60
CA THR A 6 -55.88 32.07 25.81
C THR A 6 -54.52 31.81 26.45
N PHE A 7 -54.26 30.57 26.92
CA PHE A 7 -52.92 30.14 27.35
C PHE A 7 -52.21 29.45 26.18
N LEU A 8 -51.08 30.02 25.74
CA LEU A 8 -50.11 29.34 24.88
C LEU A 8 -49.29 28.35 25.73
N PHE A 9 -49.36 27.06 25.40
CA PHE A 9 -48.39 26.06 25.86
C PHE A 9 -47.27 25.96 24.82
N SER A 10 -46.06 26.40 25.18
CA SER A 10 -44.85 26.15 24.40
C SER A 10 -44.31 24.77 24.78
N ALA A 11 -44.35 23.82 23.85
CA ALA A 11 -43.74 22.51 24.00
C ALA A 11 -42.31 22.55 23.42
N CYS A 12 -41.31 22.68 24.28
CA CYS A 12 -39.92 22.39 23.93
C CYS A 12 -39.75 20.87 23.78
N VAL A 13 -39.70 20.39 22.53
CA VAL A 13 -39.24 19.03 22.24
C VAL A 13 -37.71 19.06 22.14
N LEU A 14 -37.04 18.58 23.19
CA LEU A 14 -35.63 18.23 23.16
C LEU A 14 -35.45 16.99 22.28
N LEU A 15 -35.05 17.20 21.02
CA LEU A 15 -34.55 16.14 20.15
C LEU A 15 -33.12 15.79 20.59
N CYS A 16 -33.00 14.80 21.49
CA CYS A 16 -31.73 14.10 21.70
C CYS A 16 -31.45 13.26 20.45
N SER A 17 -30.65 13.78 19.53
CA SER A 17 -30.03 12.97 18.47
C SER A 17 -29.16 11.92 19.14
N HIS A 18 -29.59 10.66 19.06
CA HIS A 18 -28.71 9.54 19.33
C HIS A 18 -27.67 9.55 18.21
N ALA A 19 -26.48 10.06 18.50
CA ALA A 19 -25.31 9.79 17.68
C ALA A 19 -25.12 8.27 17.71
N THR A 20 -25.62 7.58 16.70
CA THR A 20 -25.25 6.20 16.42
C THR A 20 -23.74 6.19 16.25
N SER A 21 -23.05 5.72 17.28
CA SER A 21 -21.64 5.33 17.22
C SER A 21 -21.50 4.35 16.06
N GLN A 22 -21.11 4.84 14.89
CA GLN A 22 -20.80 4.00 13.76
C GLN A 22 -19.63 3.12 14.21
N SER A 23 -19.92 1.83 14.46
CA SER A 23 -18.88 0.86 14.80
C SER A 23 -17.94 0.81 13.61
N PHE A 24 -16.71 1.28 13.81
CA PHE A 24 -15.69 1.22 12.79
C PHE A 24 -15.12 -0.19 12.73
N SER A 25 -14.97 -0.72 11.51
CA SER A 25 -14.25 -1.98 11.27
C SER A 25 -12.83 -1.88 11.85
N ASP A 26 -12.41 -2.88 12.61
CA ASP A 26 -11.05 -2.98 13.15
C ASP A 26 -10.06 -3.33 12.03
N PHE A 27 -10.52 -3.90 10.94
CA PHE A 27 -9.76 -4.03 9.71
C PHE A 27 -10.66 -3.91 8.48
N GLU A 28 -10.17 -3.32 7.40
CA GLU A 28 -10.89 -3.30 6.12
C GLU A 28 -9.92 -3.12 4.93
N LEU A 29 -10.28 -3.72 3.80
CA LEU A 29 -9.64 -3.46 2.52
C LEU A 29 -10.08 -2.11 1.99
N VAL A 30 -9.18 -1.46 1.27
CA VAL A 30 -9.37 -0.11 0.74
C VAL A 30 -8.82 -0.10 -0.68
N GLU A 31 -9.53 0.49 -1.64
CA GLU A 31 -9.10 0.51 -3.04
C GLU A 31 -9.04 1.92 -3.63
N SER A 32 -8.26 2.05 -4.71
CA SER A 32 -8.43 3.11 -5.69
C SER A 32 -8.52 2.47 -7.06
N ILE A 33 -9.45 2.94 -7.89
CA ILE A 33 -9.72 2.33 -9.19
C ILE A 33 -9.58 3.39 -10.28
N PRO A 34 -8.93 3.08 -11.43
CA PRO A 34 -8.90 4.00 -12.54
C PRO A 34 -10.33 4.25 -13.03
N ILE A 35 -10.76 5.52 -13.05
CA ILE A 35 -12.07 5.90 -13.60
C ILE A 35 -12.27 5.39 -15.03
N GLU A 36 -13.51 5.20 -15.47
CA GLU A 36 -13.84 4.68 -16.81
C GLU A 36 -13.32 3.25 -17.06
N THR A 37 -13.09 2.48 -16.00
CA THR A 37 -12.83 1.03 -16.09
C THR A 37 -13.95 0.23 -15.44
N THR A 38 -14.01 -1.06 -15.74
CA THR A 38 -14.95 -2.00 -15.10
C THR A 38 -14.38 -2.64 -13.85
N LEU A 39 -13.30 -2.11 -13.27
CA LEU A 39 -12.56 -2.75 -12.17
C LEU A 39 -13.13 -2.44 -10.76
N ASP A 40 -14.02 -1.46 -10.64
CA ASP A 40 -14.58 -0.94 -9.37
C ASP A 40 -15.36 -1.95 -8.55
N ASN A 41 -15.02 -2.15 -7.27
CA ASN A 41 -15.65 -3.12 -6.38
C ASN A 41 -16.51 -2.38 -5.33
N PRO A 42 -17.85 -2.36 -5.51
CA PRO A 42 -18.73 -1.52 -4.68
C PRO A 42 -18.78 -1.93 -3.20
N ASP A 43 -18.28 -3.12 -2.85
CA ASP A 43 -18.13 -3.61 -1.48
C ASP A 43 -16.82 -3.19 -0.81
N ILE A 44 -15.91 -2.51 -1.52
CA ILE A 44 -14.64 -2.00 -1.01
C ILE A 44 -14.70 -0.46 -1.02
N ARG A 45 -14.31 0.17 0.09
CA ARG A 45 -14.33 1.62 0.21
C ARG A 45 -13.15 2.27 -0.52
N ASN A 46 -13.38 3.45 -1.07
CA ASN A 46 -12.34 4.25 -1.71
C ASN A 46 -11.31 4.76 -0.71
N ALA A 47 -10.04 4.80 -1.13
CA ALA A 47 -8.92 5.28 -0.32
C ALA A 47 -9.11 6.70 0.19
N GLN A 48 -9.62 7.61 -0.64
CA GLN A 48 -9.85 8.99 -0.22
C GLN A 48 -10.82 9.06 0.97
N ASP A 49 -11.94 8.32 0.92
CA ASP A 49 -12.96 8.33 1.98
C ASP A 49 -12.38 7.81 3.31
N VAL A 50 -11.66 6.68 3.24
CA VAL A 50 -11.06 6.05 4.43
C VAL A 50 -9.95 6.93 5.01
N TRP A 51 -9.11 7.53 4.17
CA TRP A 51 -8.04 8.42 4.60
C TRP A 51 -8.58 9.68 5.26
N LEU A 52 -9.61 10.30 4.66
CA LEU A 52 -10.27 11.47 5.24
C LEU A 52 -10.92 11.14 6.59
N GLU A 53 -11.59 10.00 6.72
CA GLU A 53 -12.14 9.51 7.99
C GLU A 53 -11.03 9.40 9.06
N MET A 54 -9.94 8.70 8.75
CA MET A 54 -8.82 8.50 9.68
C MET A 54 -8.18 9.82 10.11
N ILE A 55 -7.86 10.70 9.15
CA ILE A 55 -7.14 11.97 9.41
C ILE A 55 -8.04 12.99 10.13
N ASN A 56 -9.32 13.08 9.77
CA ASN A 56 -10.27 13.94 10.49
C ASN A 56 -10.56 13.39 11.90
N GLY A 57 -10.47 12.07 12.08
CA GLY A 57 -10.60 11.40 13.38
C GLY A 57 -9.46 11.69 14.35
N ALA A 58 -8.24 11.90 13.84
CA ALA A 58 -7.01 12.09 14.62
C ALA A 58 -7.13 13.13 15.75
N LYS A 59 -6.64 12.76 16.93
CA LYS A 59 -6.71 13.55 18.17
C LYS A 59 -5.36 14.00 18.71
N ALA A 60 -4.30 13.19 18.53
CA ALA A 60 -3.01 13.41 19.16
C ALA A 60 -1.85 13.35 18.17
N SER A 61 -1.77 12.35 17.30
CA SER A 61 -0.62 12.14 16.43
C SER A 61 -0.98 11.60 15.05
N LEU A 62 -0.18 12.00 14.06
CA LEU A 62 -0.24 11.51 12.69
C LEU A 62 1.18 11.35 12.15
N ALA A 63 1.62 10.11 11.94
CA ALA A 63 2.91 9.77 11.35
C ALA A 63 2.70 9.25 9.93
N ILE A 64 3.22 9.95 8.92
CA ILE A 64 3.00 9.66 7.50
C ILE A 64 4.33 9.36 6.84
N GLU A 65 4.46 8.20 6.20
CA GLU A 65 5.64 7.85 5.43
C GLU A 65 5.22 7.41 4.03
N GLN A 66 5.65 8.21 3.05
CA GLN A 66 5.21 8.12 1.68
C GLN A 66 6.41 8.19 0.75
N PHE A 67 6.38 7.47 -0.37
CA PHE A 67 7.45 7.59 -1.36
C PHE A 67 7.60 9.03 -1.85
N TYR A 68 6.47 9.70 -2.11
CA TYR A 68 6.39 11.11 -2.48
C TYR A 68 5.00 11.66 -2.24
N VAL A 69 4.85 12.99 -2.37
CA VAL A 69 3.56 13.68 -2.32
C VAL A 69 3.38 14.51 -3.58
N SER A 70 2.52 14.06 -4.50
CA SER A 70 2.20 14.75 -5.76
C SER A 70 0.75 15.22 -5.73
N ASN A 71 0.54 16.46 -5.29
CA ASN A 71 -0.78 17.08 -5.21
C ASN A 71 -1.11 17.89 -6.47
N LYS A 72 -2.40 17.97 -6.80
CA LYS A 72 -2.94 18.83 -7.85
C LYS A 72 -4.25 19.44 -7.37
N ALA A 73 -4.38 20.76 -7.51
CA ALA A 73 -5.57 21.47 -7.08
C ALA A 73 -6.82 20.98 -7.82
N GLY A 74 -7.93 20.82 -7.09
CA GLY A 74 -9.19 20.27 -7.56
C GLY A 74 -9.21 18.76 -7.74
N GLU A 75 -8.13 18.05 -7.40
CA GLU A 75 -8.08 16.59 -7.48
C GLU A 75 -8.14 15.94 -6.07
N PRO A 76 -8.49 14.65 -5.95
CA PRO A 76 -8.81 14.01 -4.67
C PRO A 76 -7.78 14.16 -3.54
N LEU A 77 -6.48 14.22 -3.86
CA LEU A 77 -5.45 14.35 -2.84
C LEU A 77 -5.50 15.71 -2.13
N GLU A 78 -5.99 16.76 -2.78
CA GLU A 78 -6.03 18.10 -2.18
C GLU A 78 -6.87 18.13 -0.90
N ASP A 79 -7.99 17.41 -0.89
CA ASP A 79 -8.84 17.29 0.31
C ASP A 79 -8.11 16.58 1.46
N VAL A 80 -7.26 15.60 1.14
CA VAL A 80 -6.43 14.88 2.11
C VAL A 80 -5.35 15.82 2.67
N ILE A 81 -4.69 16.62 1.82
CA ILE A 81 -3.73 17.64 2.27
C ILE A 81 -4.41 18.66 3.19
N HIS A 82 -5.59 19.15 2.82
CA HIS A 82 -6.36 20.05 3.67
C HIS A 82 -6.80 19.38 4.99
N ALA A 83 -7.11 18.09 4.98
CA ALA A 83 -7.42 17.35 6.22
C ALA A 83 -6.23 17.26 7.16
N ILE A 84 -5.01 17.05 6.62
CA ILE A 84 -3.76 17.05 7.39
C ILE A 84 -3.51 18.43 8.01
N GLU A 85 -3.64 19.51 7.23
CA GLU A 85 -3.49 20.88 7.72
C GLU A 85 -4.52 21.19 8.83
N ARG A 86 -5.79 20.80 8.64
CA ARG A 86 -6.82 20.94 9.68
C ARG A 86 -6.50 20.11 10.92
N ALA A 87 -5.94 18.91 10.79
CA ALA A 87 -5.51 18.10 11.94
C ALA A 87 -4.43 18.83 12.75
N ALA A 88 -3.42 19.38 12.08
CA ALA A 88 -2.37 20.16 12.71
C ALA A 88 -2.92 21.41 13.43
N LEU A 89 -3.89 22.10 12.82
CA LEU A 89 -4.58 23.24 13.44
C LEU A 89 -5.39 22.86 14.68
N ARG A 90 -5.93 21.63 14.74
CA ARG A 90 -6.58 21.08 15.94
C ARG A 90 -5.60 20.71 17.06
N GLY A 91 -4.29 20.76 16.80
CA GLY A 91 -3.25 20.41 17.77
C GLY A 91 -2.66 19.01 17.60
N VAL A 92 -3.05 18.27 16.55
CA VAL A 92 -2.45 16.96 16.24
C VAL A 92 -0.99 17.16 15.83
N ASN A 93 -0.08 16.38 16.42
CA ASN A 93 1.33 16.38 16.04
C ASN A 93 1.54 15.56 14.77
N VAL A 94 1.83 16.23 13.65
CA VAL A 94 2.02 15.61 12.35
C VAL A 94 3.51 15.48 12.04
N ARG A 95 3.95 14.28 11.67
CA ARG A 95 5.30 13.99 11.17
C ARG A 95 5.20 13.32 9.81
N LEU A 96 5.92 13.83 8.82
CA LEU A 96 5.90 13.30 7.46
C LEU A 96 7.32 12.99 6.95
N ILE A 97 7.53 11.79 6.41
CA ILE A 97 8.77 11.38 5.75
C ILE A 97 8.51 11.17 4.25
N ALA A 98 9.43 11.63 3.42
CA ALA A 98 9.46 11.36 1.98
C ALA A 98 10.86 10.98 1.46
N ASP A 99 10.91 10.37 0.28
CA ASP A 99 12.15 9.94 -0.37
C ASP A 99 12.97 11.11 -0.93
N ALA A 100 14.29 11.04 -0.75
CA ALA A 100 15.23 12.07 -1.21
C ALA A 100 15.34 12.23 -2.73
N ARG A 101 15.10 11.18 -3.52
CA ARG A 101 15.10 11.29 -4.98
C ARG A 101 13.81 11.93 -5.44
N MET A 102 12.67 11.47 -4.91
CA MET A 102 11.37 12.01 -5.30
C MET A 102 11.10 13.43 -4.79
N GLN A 103 11.69 13.83 -3.67
CA GLN A 103 11.63 15.21 -3.20
C GLN A 103 12.17 16.20 -4.25
N LYS A 104 13.14 15.79 -5.08
CA LYS A 104 13.65 16.64 -6.17
C LYS A 104 12.64 16.80 -7.31
N THR A 105 11.69 15.89 -7.43
CA THR A 105 10.67 15.86 -8.49
C THR A 105 9.36 16.49 -8.05
N TYR A 106 8.96 16.30 -6.79
CA TYR A 106 7.69 16.80 -6.23
C TYR A 106 7.89 17.52 -4.88
N PRO A 107 8.66 18.63 -4.82
CA PRO A 107 8.99 19.29 -3.56
C PRO A 107 7.82 20.03 -2.91
N GLU A 108 6.87 20.52 -3.71
CA GLU A 108 6.01 21.66 -3.36
C GLU A 108 5.10 21.37 -2.16
N THR A 109 4.49 20.18 -2.13
CA THR A 109 3.50 19.85 -1.10
C THR A 109 4.15 19.57 0.24
N ILE A 110 5.32 18.92 0.24
CA ILE A 110 6.07 18.64 1.47
C ILE A 110 6.59 19.95 2.06
N GLU A 111 7.12 20.85 1.23
CA GLU A 111 7.55 22.17 1.68
C GLU A 111 6.40 23.04 2.18
N ARG A 112 5.22 22.97 1.55
CA ARG A 112 3.99 23.61 2.04
C ARG A 112 3.62 23.11 3.43
N LEU A 113 3.57 21.80 3.61
CA LEU A 113 3.20 21.17 4.88
C LEU A 113 4.22 21.49 5.99
N GLY A 114 5.51 21.44 5.69
CA GLY A 114 6.59 21.73 6.66
C GLY A 114 6.64 23.17 7.18
N LYS A 115 5.91 24.11 6.56
CA LYS A 115 5.76 25.50 7.03
C LYS A 115 4.63 25.66 8.06
N GLN A 116 3.76 24.66 8.22
CA GLN A 116 2.62 24.72 9.13
C GLN A 116 3.04 24.41 10.56
N LYS A 117 2.42 25.09 11.53
CA LYS A 117 2.59 24.75 12.95
C LYS A 117 2.08 23.33 13.20
N ASN A 118 2.78 22.58 14.05
CA ASN A 118 2.51 21.17 14.39
C ASN A 118 2.69 20.17 13.23
N ILE A 119 3.33 20.58 12.13
CA ILE A 119 3.77 19.66 11.08
C ILE A 119 5.29 19.72 10.97
N ALA A 120 5.94 18.57 11.12
CA ALA A 120 7.36 18.40 10.84
C ALA A 120 7.54 17.47 9.64
N THR A 121 8.45 17.81 8.74
CA THR A 121 8.78 17.01 7.55
C THR A 121 10.24 16.60 7.56
N ARG A 122 10.56 15.38 7.12
CA ARG A 122 11.93 14.89 6.92
C ARG A 122 12.08 14.20 5.57
N ILE A 123 13.29 14.25 5.04
CA ILE A 123 13.66 13.63 3.77
C ILE A 123 14.69 12.55 4.05
N ILE A 124 14.36 11.30 3.72
CA ILE A 124 15.23 10.14 3.93
C ILE A 124 15.86 9.68 2.61
N ASP A 125 17.15 9.34 2.66
CA ASP A 125 17.95 8.95 1.51
C ASP A 125 18.44 7.51 1.67
N PHE A 126 17.61 6.53 1.30
CA PHE A 126 18.02 5.12 1.24
C PHE A 126 19.10 4.86 0.19
N GLY A 127 19.33 5.76 -0.75
CA GLY A 127 20.50 5.73 -1.61
C GLY A 127 21.80 5.86 -0.80
N LYS A 128 21.84 6.74 0.20
CA LYS A 128 22.98 6.85 1.11
C LYS A 128 23.00 5.75 2.17
N LEU A 129 21.83 5.43 2.74
CA LEU A 129 21.74 4.48 3.85
C LEU A 129 21.98 3.03 3.42
N ALA A 130 21.42 2.59 2.29
CA ALA A 130 21.39 1.20 1.85
C ALA A 130 22.24 0.93 0.59
N HIS A 131 23.53 1.28 0.65
CA HIS A 131 24.53 0.94 -0.37
C HIS A 131 24.24 1.46 -1.80
N GLY A 132 23.73 2.68 -1.95
CA GLY A 132 23.66 3.38 -3.25
C GLY A 132 22.45 3.05 -4.12
N GLY A 133 21.68 2.01 -3.81
CA GLY A 133 20.66 1.48 -4.71
C GLY A 133 19.22 1.92 -4.42
N GLY A 134 18.84 1.93 -3.15
CA GLY A 134 17.44 1.96 -2.73
C GLY A 134 16.79 3.34 -2.62
N VAL A 135 15.51 3.31 -2.26
CA VAL A 135 14.64 4.48 -2.00
C VAL A 135 13.73 4.21 -0.79
N GLN A 136 13.08 5.24 -0.27
CA GLN A 136 11.92 5.07 0.60
C GLN A 136 10.70 4.75 -0.27
N HIS A 137 10.18 3.52 -0.25
CA HIS A 137 9.01 3.11 -1.05
C HIS A 137 7.81 2.66 -0.22
N ALA A 138 7.89 2.64 1.11
CA ALA A 138 6.74 2.41 1.96
C ALA A 138 5.70 3.53 1.77
N LYS A 139 4.43 3.15 1.81
CA LYS A 139 3.28 4.04 1.81
C LYS A 139 2.38 3.60 2.95
N PHE A 140 2.55 4.24 4.10
CA PHE A 140 1.74 3.97 5.26
C PHE A 140 1.59 5.24 6.09
N PHE A 141 0.58 5.24 6.95
CA PHE A 141 0.49 6.23 8.01
C PHE A 141 -0.16 5.64 9.25
N VAL A 142 0.21 6.18 10.40
CA VAL A 142 -0.30 5.80 11.71
C VAL A 142 -1.00 7.00 12.36
N VAL A 143 -2.22 6.78 12.84
CA VAL A 143 -3.03 7.76 13.57
C VAL A 143 -3.15 7.33 15.02
N ASP A 144 -2.83 8.25 15.93
CA ASP A 144 -3.01 8.12 17.39
C ASP A 144 -2.44 6.80 17.98
N GLU A 145 -1.35 6.31 17.40
CA GLU A 145 -0.65 5.08 17.83
C GLU A 145 -1.55 3.82 17.86
N GLU A 146 -2.62 3.81 17.07
CA GLU A 146 -3.63 2.76 17.12
C GLU A 146 -4.13 2.36 15.73
N LEU A 147 -4.33 3.33 14.83
CA LEU A 147 -4.84 3.08 13.48
C LEU A 147 -3.70 3.13 12.47
N VAL A 148 -3.57 2.11 11.64
CA VAL A 148 -2.59 2.01 10.57
C VAL A 148 -3.34 1.91 9.25
N PHE A 149 -2.87 2.64 8.25
CA PHE A 149 -3.12 2.33 6.85
C PHE A 149 -1.80 1.97 6.19
N LEU A 150 -1.78 0.92 5.38
CA LEU A 150 -0.69 0.64 4.45
C LEU A 150 -1.25 0.15 3.11
N GLY A 151 -0.53 0.37 2.02
CA GLY A 151 -0.97 -0.09 0.71
C GLY A 151 -0.07 0.35 -0.43
N SER A 152 -0.50 0.09 -1.64
CA SER A 152 0.25 0.48 -2.84
C SER A 152 0.07 1.95 -3.20
N GLN A 153 -0.98 2.62 -2.69
CA GLN A 153 -1.29 4.02 -2.92
C GLN A 153 -0.19 4.96 -2.41
N ASN A 154 0.42 5.73 -3.33
CA ASN A 154 1.18 6.92 -2.95
C ASN A 154 0.22 8.06 -2.56
N PHE A 155 0.73 9.08 -1.87
CA PHE A 155 0.07 10.39 -1.80
C PHE A 155 0.17 11.09 -3.17
N ASP A 156 -0.59 10.60 -4.13
CA ASP A 156 -0.66 11.09 -5.50
C ASP A 156 -2.13 11.23 -5.91
N TRP A 157 -2.50 12.36 -6.49
CA TRP A 157 -3.83 12.56 -7.04
C TRP A 157 -4.21 11.51 -8.11
N ARG A 158 -3.23 11.00 -8.87
CA ARG A 158 -3.37 9.90 -9.82
C ARG A 158 -3.63 8.58 -9.10
N ALA A 159 -2.96 8.32 -7.97
CA ALA A 159 -3.18 7.10 -7.19
C ALA A 159 -4.59 7.00 -6.62
N LEU A 160 -5.28 8.14 -6.44
CA LEU A 160 -6.66 8.18 -5.96
C LEU A 160 -7.73 8.16 -7.07
N LYS A 161 -7.33 8.20 -8.36
CA LYS A 161 -8.29 8.42 -9.47
C LYS A 161 -8.00 7.64 -10.76
N HIS A 162 -6.74 7.37 -11.06
CA HIS A 162 -6.28 6.87 -12.36
C HIS A 162 -5.41 5.61 -12.28
N ILE A 163 -5.09 5.11 -11.09
CA ILE A 163 -4.22 3.95 -10.87
C ILE A 163 -5.00 2.90 -10.07
N HIS A 164 -4.79 1.63 -10.39
CA HIS A 164 -5.39 0.52 -9.65
C HIS A 164 -4.51 0.21 -8.43
N GLU A 165 -5.07 0.44 -7.24
CA GLU A 165 -4.35 0.37 -5.97
C GLU A 165 -5.17 -0.36 -4.90
N LEU A 166 -4.48 -1.00 -3.97
CA LEU A 166 -5.07 -1.66 -2.80
C LEU A 166 -4.31 -1.32 -1.53
N GLY A 167 -5.06 -1.19 -0.45
CA GLY A 167 -4.57 -0.95 0.89
C GLY A 167 -5.37 -1.69 1.95
N LEU A 168 -4.85 -1.65 3.17
CA LEU A 168 -5.43 -2.27 4.34
C LEU A 168 -5.40 -1.26 5.48
N LYS A 169 -6.56 -1.03 6.09
CA LYS A 169 -6.68 -0.33 7.39
C LYS A 169 -6.68 -1.37 8.49
N ILE A 170 -5.92 -1.15 9.56
CA ILE A 170 -5.91 -1.98 10.77
C ILE A 170 -5.96 -1.07 12.01
N ARG A 171 -6.88 -1.34 12.93
CA ARG A 171 -6.96 -0.74 14.26
C ARG A 171 -6.39 -1.71 15.28
N ASN A 172 -5.14 -1.52 15.67
CA ASN A 172 -4.51 -2.29 16.73
C ASN A 172 -3.23 -1.60 17.21
N LYS A 173 -3.11 -1.36 18.53
CA LYS A 173 -1.96 -0.66 19.12
C LYS A 173 -0.62 -1.39 18.96
N GLU A 174 -0.60 -2.72 19.07
CA GLU A 174 0.63 -3.51 18.90
C GLU A 174 1.11 -3.51 17.44
N SER A 175 0.17 -3.59 16.48
CA SER A 175 0.49 -3.40 15.08
C SER A 175 0.95 -1.98 14.79
N ALA A 176 0.26 -0.96 15.31
CA ALA A 176 0.63 0.44 15.14
C ALA A 176 2.03 0.73 15.72
N ARG A 177 2.38 0.12 16.85
CA ARG A 177 3.71 0.18 17.44
C ARG A 177 4.78 -0.32 16.47
N PHE A 178 4.58 -1.44 15.78
CA PHE A 178 5.53 -1.95 14.80
C PHE A 178 5.81 -0.93 13.68
N TYR A 179 4.76 -0.36 13.07
CA TYR A 179 4.93 0.64 12.01
C TYR A 179 5.52 1.96 12.54
N LEU A 180 5.19 2.35 13.78
CA LEU A 180 5.80 3.50 14.43
C LEU A 180 7.27 3.28 14.78
N ASP A 181 7.70 2.08 15.13
CA ASP A 181 9.10 1.77 15.39
C ASP A 181 9.94 1.85 14.10
N ILE A 182 9.36 1.46 12.95
CA ILE A 182 9.93 1.68 11.61
C ILE A 182 9.99 3.19 11.34
N PHE A 183 8.85 3.88 11.43
CA PHE A 183 8.76 5.31 11.20
C PHE A 183 9.76 6.09 12.05
N ASN A 184 9.87 5.78 13.34
CA ASN A 184 10.76 6.47 14.27
C ASN A 184 12.23 6.18 13.97
N LEU A 185 12.59 4.96 13.55
CA LEU A 185 13.93 4.65 13.07
C LEU A 185 14.26 5.52 11.85
N ASP A 186 13.40 5.50 10.84
CA ASP A 186 13.60 6.25 9.60
C ASP A 186 13.60 7.76 9.85
N TRP A 187 12.72 8.24 10.74
CA TRP A 187 12.68 9.61 11.22
C TRP A 187 14.04 10.02 11.77
N THR A 188 14.61 9.27 12.71
CA THR A 188 15.92 9.54 13.30
C THR A 188 17.05 9.47 12.26
N LEU A 189 17.04 8.47 11.37
CA LEU A 189 18.06 8.35 10.32
C LEU A 189 18.04 9.51 9.32
N ALA A 190 16.86 10.05 9.03
CA ALA A 190 16.69 11.19 8.13
C ALA A 190 17.32 12.50 8.65
N GLU A 191 17.72 12.59 9.93
CA GLU A 191 18.44 13.76 10.46
C GLU A 191 19.79 13.97 9.80
N THR A 192 20.53 12.87 9.59
CA THR A 192 21.89 12.91 9.06
C THR A 192 22.00 12.23 7.70
N ASN A 193 21.09 11.30 7.40
CA ASN A 193 21.21 10.35 6.30
C ASN A 193 22.59 9.65 6.28
N ASP A 194 23.17 9.48 7.47
CA ASP A 194 24.47 8.86 7.67
C ASP A 194 24.29 7.38 7.97
N ARG A 195 24.80 6.56 7.07
CA ARG A 195 24.79 5.11 7.21
C ARG A 195 25.50 4.63 8.47
N ALA A 196 26.57 5.31 8.91
CA ALA A 196 27.29 4.92 10.13
C ALA A 196 26.40 5.02 11.39
N SER A 197 25.31 5.80 11.33
CA SER A 197 24.35 5.93 12.42
C SER A 197 23.32 4.80 12.49
N VAL A 198 23.19 3.95 11.46
CA VAL A 198 22.16 2.90 11.41
C VAL A 198 22.29 1.93 12.56
N SER A 199 23.49 1.38 12.79
CA SER A 199 23.74 0.41 13.86
C SER A 199 23.52 0.99 15.27
N LYS A 200 23.61 2.32 15.42
CA LYS A 200 23.35 3.00 16.70
C LYS A 200 21.88 2.99 17.08
N TYR A 201 20.98 3.09 16.09
CA TYR A 201 19.54 3.23 16.32
C TYR A 201 18.75 1.94 16.05
N LEU A 202 19.37 0.98 15.38
CA LEU A 202 18.81 -0.33 15.12
C LEU A 202 19.00 -1.25 16.33
N THR A 203 18.06 -1.19 17.27
CA THR A 203 18.01 -2.08 18.42
C THR A 203 16.92 -3.13 18.22
N PHE A 204 17.24 -4.39 18.55
CA PHE A 204 16.27 -5.48 18.50
C PHE A 204 15.04 -5.14 19.34
N THR A 205 13.86 -5.47 18.80
CA THR A 205 12.57 -5.28 19.49
C THR A 205 11.70 -6.47 19.16
N SER A 206 11.20 -7.15 20.17
CA SER A 206 10.27 -8.27 20.00
C SER A 206 8.84 -7.77 19.96
N TYR A 207 8.02 -8.40 19.13
CA TYR A 207 6.61 -8.11 18.96
C TYR A 207 5.78 -9.38 19.20
N PRO A 208 4.54 -9.27 19.69
CA PRO A 208 3.67 -10.41 19.94
C PRO A 208 2.97 -10.91 18.67
N PHE A 209 3.69 -11.05 17.55
CA PHE A 209 3.12 -11.52 16.28
C PHE A 209 3.18 -13.06 16.17
N PRO A 210 2.18 -13.71 15.51
CA PRO A 210 1.03 -13.09 14.87
C PRO A 210 -0.01 -12.58 15.88
N LEU A 211 -0.68 -11.49 15.54
CA LEU A 211 -1.83 -10.98 16.30
C LEU A 211 -3.13 -11.53 15.71
N THR A 212 -4.18 -11.60 16.53
CA THR A 212 -5.53 -11.97 16.10
C THR A 212 -6.52 -10.90 16.49
N LEU A 213 -7.27 -10.38 15.50
CA LEU A 213 -8.38 -9.43 15.69
C LEU A 213 -9.68 -10.13 15.34
N ALA A 214 -10.63 -10.12 16.26
CA ALA A 214 -11.96 -10.63 16.02
C ALA A 214 -12.91 -9.45 15.82
N GLN A 215 -13.69 -9.48 14.75
CA GLN A 215 -14.76 -8.51 14.49
C GLN A 215 -16.02 -9.28 14.11
N GLU A 216 -17.08 -9.12 14.91
CA GLU A 216 -18.35 -9.84 14.76
C GLU A 216 -18.16 -11.34 14.42
N ASN A 217 -18.31 -11.70 13.14
CA ASN A 217 -18.21 -13.06 12.59
C ASN A 217 -17.01 -13.23 11.65
N ASP A 218 -15.94 -12.49 11.88
CA ASP A 218 -14.71 -12.53 11.11
C ASP A 218 -13.49 -12.44 12.02
N THR A 219 -12.38 -13.05 11.60
CA THR A 219 -11.15 -13.08 12.38
C THR A 219 -9.95 -12.92 11.46
N LEU A 220 -9.12 -11.92 11.76
CA LEU A 220 -7.88 -11.65 11.05
C LEU A 220 -6.71 -12.05 11.94
N THR A 221 -5.97 -13.08 11.54
CA THR A 221 -4.67 -13.41 12.15
C THR A 221 -3.56 -12.91 11.22
N PHE A 222 -2.67 -12.05 11.72
CA PHE A 222 -1.71 -11.36 10.84
C PHE A 222 -0.36 -11.06 11.51
N THR A 223 0.64 -10.89 10.65
CA THR A 223 2.01 -10.50 10.99
C THR A 223 2.44 -9.36 10.06
N PRO A 224 2.70 -8.16 10.58
CA PRO A 224 3.36 -7.10 9.83
C PRO A 224 4.73 -7.53 9.33
N THR A 225 5.10 -7.05 8.16
CA THR A 225 6.39 -7.32 7.53
C THR A 225 7.04 -6.02 7.08
N ALA A 226 8.37 -6.00 7.00
CA ALA A 226 9.10 -4.86 6.46
C ALA A 226 10.34 -5.26 5.68
N SER A 227 10.88 -4.31 4.92
CA SER A 227 12.17 -4.39 4.25
C SER A 227 12.81 -2.98 4.25
N PRO A 228 14.11 -2.81 3.96
CA PRO A 228 15.06 -3.84 3.60
C PRO A 228 15.64 -4.56 4.81
N ILE A 229 16.18 -5.76 4.58
CA ILE A 229 17.00 -6.43 5.60
C ILE A 229 18.15 -5.50 6.05
N GLY A 230 18.43 -5.49 7.36
CA GLY A 230 19.39 -4.57 7.98
C GLY A 230 18.81 -3.21 8.41
N PHE A 231 17.52 -2.97 8.16
CA PHE A 231 16.78 -1.78 8.61
C PHE A 231 15.47 -2.17 9.32
N ILE A 232 15.44 -3.37 9.91
CA ILE A 232 14.28 -3.93 10.62
C ILE A 232 14.76 -4.37 12.01
N ARG A 233 14.00 -4.03 13.05
CA ARG A 233 14.35 -4.34 14.44
C ARG A 233 14.22 -5.83 14.78
N ASP A 234 13.32 -6.54 14.11
CA ASP A 234 13.19 -7.99 14.18
C ASP A 234 13.30 -8.57 12.76
N THR A 235 14.42 -9.23 12.47
CA THR A 235 14.67 -9.79 11.13
C THR A 235 13.78 -10.98 10.80
N THR A 236 13.09 -11.57 11.78
CA THR A 236 12.07 -12.60 11.52
C THR A 236 10.85 -12.03 10.80
N LEU A 237 10.63 -10.71 10.89
CA LEU A 237 9.55 -9.95 10.24
C LEU A 237 9.94 -9.40 8.85
N TRP A 238 11.02 -9.90 8.25
CA TRP A 238 11.42 -9.50 6.91
C TRP A 238 10.43 -10.01 5.84
N ASP A 239 10.04 -9.15 4.90
CA ASP A 239 9.08 -9.41 3.82
C ASP A 239 9.35 -10.71 3.05
N GLU A 240 10.56 -10.87 2.50
CA GLU A 240 10.85 -11.91 1.51
C GLU A 240 10.61 -13.34 2.06
N PRO A 241 11.16 -13.74 3.23
CA PRO A 241 10.88 -15.06 3.79
C PRO A 241 9.39 -15.31 4.11
N GLN A 242 8.65 -14.26 4.49
CA GLN A 242 7.21 -14.37 4.79
C GLN A 242 6.40 -14.62 3.52
N ILE A 243 6.71 -13.89 2.44
CA ILE A 243 6.13 -14.09 1.11
C ILE A 243 6.44 -15.50 0.60
N VAL A 244 7.69 -15.95 0.70
CA VAL A 244 8.10 -17.30 0.28
C VAL A 244 7.31 -18.36 1.04
N ARG A 245 7.16 -18.22 2.37
CA ARG A 245 6.34 -19.15 3.17
C ARG A 245 4.88 -19.18 2.76
N LEU A 246 4.30 -18.02 2.43
CA LEU A 246 2.92 -17.94 1.91
C LEU A 246 2.77 -18.74 0.60
N ILE A 247 3.69 -18.55 -0.35
CA ILE A 247 3.68 -19.25 -1.65
C ILE A 247 3.95 -20.76 -1.47
N ASP A 248 4.91 -21.12 -0.62
CA ASP A 248 5.25 -22.52 -0.36
C ASP A 248 4.15 -23.25 0.45
N GLY A 249 3.35 -22.52 1.22
CA GLY A 249 2.21 -23.06 1.97
C GLY A 249 0.95 -23.29 1.13
N ALA A 250 0.87 -22.73 -0.08
CA ALA A 250 -0.30 -22.88 -0.94
C ALA A 250 -0.45 -24.30 -1.48
N ALA A 251 -1.69 -24.77 -1.53
CA ALA A 251 -2.09 -26.13 -1.92
C ALA A 251 -2.90 -26.20 -3.21
N ARG A 252 -3.62 -25.14 -3.61
CA ARG A 252 -4.52 -25.13 -4.78
C ARG A 252 -4.20 -24.03 -5.77
N GLU A 253 -4.07 -22.79 -5.29
CA GLU A 253 -3.85 -21.63 -6.14
C GLU A 253 -3.07 -20.52 -5.43
N VAL A 254 -2.20 -19.84 -6.20
CA VAL A 254 -1.57 -18.58 -5.82
C VAL A 254 -1.80 -17.56 -6.92
N CYS A 255 -2.43 -16.44 -6.56
CA CYS A 255 -2.62 -15.27 -7.42
C CYS A 255 -1.69 -14.15 -6.95
N LEU A 256 -0.93 -13.56 -7.87
CA LEU A 256 0.01 -12.49 -7.58
C LEU A 256 -0.24 -11.30 -8.50
N GLN A 257 -0.28 -10.10 -7.93
CA GLN A 257 -0.41 -8.85 -8.68
C GLN A 257 0.68 -7.90 -8.23
N PHE A 258 1.49 -7.42 -9.17
CA PHE A 258 2.59 -6.49 -8.93
C PHE A 258 2.67 -5.44 -10.04
N LEU A 259 3.33 -4.31 -9.76
CA LEU A 259 3.74 -3.41 -10.84
C LEU A 259 4.87 -4.08 -11.65
N GLY A 260 5.93 -4.55 -10.97
CA GLY A 260 7.13 -5.12 -11.58
C GLY A 260 7.52 -6.48 -11.01
N TYR A 261 8.22 -7.27 -11.83
CA TYR A 261 8.72 -8.61 -11.50
C TYR A 261 10.05 -8.85 -12.21
N ASP A 262 11.16 -9.03 -11.48
CA ASP A 262 12.45 -9.30 -12.11
C ASP A 262 13.21 -10.41 -11.38
N THR A 263 13.83 -11.28 -12.17
CA THR A 263 14.78 -12.30 -11.69
C THR A 263 16.24 -11.83 -11.71
N LYS A 264 16.45 -10.55 -12.01
CA LYS A 264 17.75 -9.90 -11.99
C LYS A 264 17.72 -8.67 -11.10
N SER A 265 18.90 -8.37 -10.60
CA SER A 265 19.18 -7.17 -9.83
C SER A 265 19.64 -6.06 -10.76
N ARG A 266 19.67 -4.81 -10.27
CA ARG A 266 20.19 -3.65 -11.01
C ARG A 266 21.64 -3.83 -11.50
N ASP A 267 22.46 -4.56 -10.74
CA ASP A 267 23.85 -4.91 -11.11
C ASP A 267 23.92 -6.14 -12.04
N LYS A 268 22.78 -6.61 -12.54
CA LYS A 268 22.58 -7.78 -13.42
C LYS A 268 22.83 -9.13 -12.74
N SER A 269 23.11 -9.18 -11.43
CA SER A 269 23.18 -10.43 -10.68
C SER A 269 21.81 -11.12 -10.60
N GLU A 270 21.81 -12.45 -10.62
CA GLU A 270 20.56 -13.22 -10.52
C GLU A 270 19.89 -13.05 -9.14
N TYR A 271 18.57 -13.09 -9.17
CA TYR A 271 17.67 -13.08 -8.03
C TYR A 271 16.49 -13.98 -8.32
N ARG A 272 16.49 -15.20 -7.78
CA ARG A 272 15.47 -16.20 -8.11
C ARG A 272 14.57 -16.59 -6.94
N VAL A 273 14.67 -15.90 -5.80
CA VAL A 273 14.00 -16.33 -4.56
C VAL A 273 12.49 -16.49 -4.74
N LEU A 274 11.81 -15.47 -5.30
CA LEU A 274 10.38 -15.52 -5.56
C LEU A 274 10.04 -16.41 -6.77
N ASP A 275 10.80 -16.31 -7.87
CA ASP A 275 10.59 -17.13 -9.07
C ASP A 275 10.67 -18.63 -8.76
N ASP A 276 11.65 -19.04 -7.97
CA ASP A 276 11.82 -20.43 -7.56
C ASP A 276 10.69 -20.87 -6.60
N ALA A 277 10.17 -19.98 -5.75
CA ALA A 277 8.99 -20.28 -4.93
C ALA A 277 7.74 -20.52 -5.79
N LEU A 278 7.52 -19.70 -6.82
CA LEU A 278 6.43 -19.89 -7.78
C LEU A 278 6.58 -21.20 -8.56
N ARG A 279 7.80 -21.52 -9.02
CA ARG A 279 8.09 -22.79 -9.71
C ARG A 279 7.89 -24.00 -8.81
N ARG A 280 8.27 -23.91 -7.52
CA ARG A 280 7.99 -24.96 -6.53
C ARG A 280 6.48 -25.12 -6.30
N ALA A 281 5.70 -24.04 -6.23
CA ALA A 281 4.25 -24.14 -6.12
C ALA A 281 3.66 -24.85 -7.35
N ALA A 282 4.03 -24.39 -8.54
CA ALA A 282 3.57 -24.96 -9.81
C ALA A 282 3.91 -26.46 -9.95
N SER A 283 5.11 -26.87 -9.52
CA SER A 283 5.53 -28.28 -9.55
C SER A 283 4.79 -29.17 -8.54
N ARG A 284 4.25 -28.60 -7.46
CA ARG A 284 3.32 -29.29 -6.53
C ARG A 284 1.91 -29.41 -7.09
N GLY A 285 1.62 -28.86 -8.27
CA GLY A 285 0.28 -28.85 -8.88
C GLY A 285 -0.58 -27.64 -8.51
N VAL A 286 -0.02 -26.65 -7.80
CA VAL A 286 -0.69 -25.39 -7.47
C VAL A 286 -0.82 -24.55 -8.73
N LYS A 287 -2.00 -23.96 -8.98
CA LYS A 287 -2.19 -23.00 -10.06
C LYS A 287 -1.53 -21.67 -9.70
N VAL A 288 -0.58 -21.22 -10.52
CA VAL A 288 0.10 -19.94 -10.33
C VAL A 288 -0.41 -18.96 -11.37
N LYS A 289 -0.95 -17.81 -10.94
CA LYS A 289 -1.38 -16.72 -11.82
C LYS A 289 -0.64 -15.44 -11.45
N LEU A 290 0.17 -14.92 -12.36
CA LEU A 290 0.90 -13.68 -12.19
C LEU A 290 0.36 -12.59 -13.13
N LEU A 291 -0.15 -11.50 -12.55
CA LEU A 291 -0.53 -10.30 -13.27
C LEU A 291 0.50 -9.19 -12.99
N VAL A 292 1.11 -8.65 -14.03
CA VAL A 292 2.05 -7.53 -13.94
C VAL A 292 1.60 -6.36 -14.82
N SER A 293 2.09 -5.16 -14.54
CA SER A 293 1.82 -4.00 -15.38
C SER A 293 2.32 -4.16 -16.82
N ASP A 294 1.65 -3.52 -17.77
CA ASP A 294 2.14 -3.36 -19.14
C ASP A 294 3.44 -2.55 -19.24
N TRP A 295 3.89 -1.91 -18.16
CA TRP A 295 5.21 -1.26 -18.06
C TRP A 295 6.36 -2.27 -18.16
N GLU A 296 6.10 -3.55 -17.87
CA GLU A 296 7.08 -4.63 -18.00
C GLU A 296 7.30 -5.06 -19.46
N LYS A 297 6.46 -4.61 -20.41
CA LYS A 297 6.63 -4.86 -21.84
C LYS A 297 7.91 -4.19 -22.35
N GLY A 298 8.75 -4.95 -23.07
CA GLY A 298 10.02 -4.45 -23.59
C GLY A 298 11.07 -4.12 -22.52
N SER A 299 10.81 -4.45 -21.25
CA SER A 299 11.73 -4.23 -20.12
C SER A 299 12.80 -5.34 -20.05
N ALA A 300 13.77 -5.17 -19.14
CA ALA A 300 14.76 -6.21 -18.85
C ALA A 300 14.15 -7.48 -18.22
N ALA A 301 13.00 -7.33 -17.55
CA ALA A 301 12.25 -8.39 -16.88
C ALA A 301 11.43 -9.26 -17.85
N GLU A 302 11.20 -8.81 -19.09
CA GLU A 302 10.35 -9.52 -20.08
C GLU A 302 10.76 -10.99 -20.26
N LYS A 303 12.07 -11.28 -20.24
CA LYS A 303 12.57 -12.66 -20.34
C LYS A 303 12.09 -13.52 -19.17
N ALA A 304 12.15 -13.01 -17.95
CA ALA A 304 11.76 -13.74 -16.75
C ALA A 304 10.26 -14.09 -16.78
N LEU A 305 9.43 -13.13 -17.21
CA LEU A 305 7.98 -13.33 -17.37
C LEU A 305 7.66 -14.41 -18.41
N LYS A 306 8.36 -14.39 -19.56
CA LYS A 306 8.22 -15.43 -20.60
C LYS A 306 8.70 -16.81 -20.14
N ASP A 307 9.78 -16.86 -19.35
CA ASP A 307 10.29 -18.12 -18.81
C ASP A 307 9.34 -18.70 -17.76
N LEU A 308 8.66 -17.86 -16.97
CA LEU A 308 7.64 -18.31 -16.02
C LEU A 308 6.35 -18.76 -16.74
N ALA A 309 5.93 -18.06 -17.79
CA ALA A 309 4.75 -18.41 -18.59
C ALA A 309 4.85 -19.77 -19.31
N GLN A 310 6.05 -20.38 -19.36
CA GLN A 310 6.28 -21.72 -19.90
C GLN A 310 6.25 -22.83 -18.84
N VAL A 311 6.16 -22.48 -17.55
CA VAL A 311 6.11 -23.45 -16.47
C VAL A 311 4.72 -24.08 -16.43
N PRO A 312 4.60 -25.43 -16.43
CA PRO A 312 3.31 -26.08 -16.25
C PRO A 312 2.61 -25.60 -14.98
N ASN A 313 1.29 -25.36 -15.06
CA ASN A 313 0.47 -24.76 -13.99
C ASN A 313 0.77 -23.29 -13.67
N ALA A 314 1.59 -22.58 -14.46
CA ALA A 314 1.77 -21.14 -14.34
C ALA A 314 1.21 -20.39 -15.55
N GLU A 315 0.49 -19.31 -15.27
CA GLU A 315 -0.02 -18.37 -16.26
C GLU A 315 0.45 -16.95 -15.91
N VAL A 316 0.86 -16.19 -16.92
CA VAL A 316 1.34 -14.81 -16.75
C VAL A 316 0.61 -13.89 -17.73
N LYS A 317 0.11 -12.76 -17.24
CA LYS A 317 -0.55 -11.73 -18.05
C LYS A 317 0.04 -10.34 -17.77
N PHE A 318 0.08 -9.50 -18.80
CA PHE A 318 0.21 -8.06 -18.65
C PHE A 318 -1.18 -7.45 -18.40
N SER A 319 -1.26 -6.45 -17.52
CA SER A 319 -2.42 -5.58 -17.33
C SER A 319 -2.20 -4.28 -18.09
N VAL A 320 -3.07 -4.02 -19.05
CA VAL A 320 -3.06 -2.90 -20.01
C VAL A 320 -4.29 -2.03 -19.77
N ILE A 321 -4.21 -1.17 -18.76
CA ILE A 321 -5.31 -0.25 -18.44
C ILE A 321 -5.41 0.81 -19.57
N PRO A 322 -6.57 0.97 -20.21
CA PRO A 322 -6.72 1.87 -21.36
C PRO A 322 -6.52 3.31 -20.95
N GLU A 323 -6.21 4.20 -21.89
CA GLU A 323 -6.12 5.63 -21.61
C GLU A 323 -7.46 6.20 -21.12
N TRP A 324 -7.38 7.31 -20.39
CA TRP A 324 -8.57 8.04 -19.93
C TRP A 324 -9.16 8.86 -21.09
N SER A 325 -10.49 8.96 -21.18
CA SER A 325 -11.15 9.73 -22.24
C SER A 325 -10.75 11.21 -22.27
N GLY A 326 -10.30 11.76 -21.13
CA GLY A 326 -9.76 13.12 -21.00
C GLY A 326 -8.30 13.28 -21.48
N GLY A 327 -7.68 12.22 -21.99
CA GLY A 327 -6.34 12.22 -22.58
C GLY A 327 -5.30 11.46 -21.76
N TYR A 328 -4.06 11.51 -22.25
CA TYR A 328 -2.92 10.84 -21.62
C TYR A 328 -2.62 11.44 -20.23
N VAL A 329 -2.38 10.56 -19.26
CA VAL A 329 -1.98 10.95 -17.90
C VAL A 329 -0.67 10.24 -17.57
N SER A 330 0.42 11.01 -17.48
CA SER A 330 1.75 10.44 -17.30
C SER A 330 1.90 9.68 -15.97
N PHE A 331 2.54 8.51 -16.06
CA PHE A 331 2.75 7.56 -14.95
C PHE A 331 1.45 7.09 -14.26
N ALA A 332 0.33 7.10 -14.99
CA ALA A 332 -0.96 6.59 -14.51
C ALA A 332 -1.52 5.52 -15.47
N ARG A 333 -2.79 5.13 -15.26
CA ARG A 333 -3.48 4.11 -16.07
C ARG A 333 -2.67 2.82 -16.07
N VAL A 334 -2.42 2.32 -14.88
CA VAL A 334 -1.49 1.21 -14.63
C VAL A 334 -2.00 0.33 -13.50
N GLU A 335 -1.64 -0.95 -13.57
CA GLU A 335 -1.78 -1.90 -12.47
C GLU A 335 -0.67 -1.69 -11.45
N HIS A 336 -1.02 -1.25 -10.24
CA HIS A 336 -0.03 -0.87 -9.22
C HIS A 336 -0.25 -1.54 -7.86
N CYS A 337 -1.22 -2.45 -7.73
CA CYS A 337 -1.34 -3.24 -6.51
C CYS A 337 -0.09 -4.11 -6.28
N LYS A 338 0.25 -4.40 -5.02
CA LYS A 338 1.27 -5.40 -4.63
C LYS A 338 0.68 -6.33 -3.59
N TYR A 339 0.18 -7.47 -4.04
CA TYR A 339 -0.39 -8.47 -3.13
C TYR A 339 -0.32 -9.87 -3.73
N ILE A 340 -0.45 -10.85 -2.83
CA ILE A 340 -0.47 -12.28 -3.13
C ILE A 340 -1.65 -12.87 -2.37
N VAL A 341 -2.44 -13.72 -3.02
CA VAL A 341 -3.48 -14.52 -2.37
C VAL A 341 -3.14 -16.00 -2.53
N ALA A 342 -3.16 -16.74 -1.43
CA ALA A 342 -3.00 -18.19 -1.40
C ALA A 342 -4.31 -18.84 -0.93
N ASP A 343 -4.84 -19.75 -1.76
CA ASP A 343 -5.99 -20.61 -1.46
C ASP A 343 -7.26 -19.93 -0.97
N THR A 344 -7.42 -18.62 -1.22
CA THR A 344 -8.52 -17.79 -0.69
C THR A 344 -8.65 -17.81 0.84
N SER A 345 -7.59 -18.18 1.55
CA SER A 345 -7.53 -18.23 3.02
C SER A 345 -6.48 -17.29 3.60
N SER A 346 -5.40 -17.05 2.87
CA SER A 346 -4.27 -16.25 3.33
C SER A 346 -3.78 -15.32 2.24
N PHE A 347 -3.16 -14.21 2.61
CA PHE A 347 -2.64 -13.24 1.67
C PHE A 347 -1.43 -12.50 2.23
N TRP A 348 -0.67 -11.90 1.33
CA TRP A 348 0.28 -10.83 1.64
C TRP A 348 -0.17 -9.57 0.90
N LEU A 349 -0.15 -8.41 1.56
CA LEU A 349 -0.41 -7.11 0.97
C LEU A 349 0.67 -6.14 1.45
N GLY A 350 1.28 -5.38 0.55
CA GLY A 350 2.33 -4.45 0.95
C GLY A 350 2.74 -3.48 -0.15
N THR A 351 3.98 -2.99 -0.06
CA THR A 351 4.50 -1.95 -0.95
C THR A 351 5.60 -2.44 -1.89
N SER A 352 6.11 -3.66 -1.67
CA SER A 352 7.23 -4.26 -2.40
C SER A 352 6.80 -4.82 -3.77
N ASN A 353 7.52 -4.45 -4.84
CA ASN A 353 7.46 -5.19 -6.11
C ASN A 353 8.29 -6.49 -6.01
N ALA A 354 8.09 -7.41 -6.95
CA ALA A 354 8.74 -8.72 -6.95
C ALA A 354 10.17 -8.65 -7.54
N GLU A 355 11.03 -7.83 -6.93
CA GLU A 355 12.40 -7.58 -7.38
C GLU A 355 13.35 -7.44 -6.18
N LYS A 356 14.61 -7.88 -6.32
CA LYS A 356 15.59 -7.88 -5.22
C LYS A 356 15.72 -6.53 -4.50
N GLY A 357 15.71 -5.42 -5.24
CA GLY A 357 15.89 -4.08 -4.66
C GLY A 357 14.87 -3.79 -3.55
N TYR A 358 13.63 -4.25 -3.73
CA TYR A 358 12.54 -4.03 -2.78
C TYR A 358 12.72 -4.78 -1.46
N PHE A 359 13.54 -5.82 -1.42
CA PHE A 359 13.79 -6.60 -0.19
C PHE A 359 15.12 -6.26 0.49
N TYR A 360 16.10 -5.72 -0.25
CA TYR A 360 17.49 -5.58 0.22
C TYR A 360 18.01 -4.16 0.32
N ASN A 361 17.41 -3.18 -0.35
CA ASN A 361 17.88 -1.79 -0.25
C ASN A 361 16.79 -0.73 -0.15
N THR A 362 15.56 -1.06 -0.49
CA THR A 362 14.43 -0.13 -0.51
C THR A 362 13.55 -0.36 0.71
N ARG A 363 13.12 0.72 1.38
CA ARG A 363 12.16 0.62 2.48
C ARG A 363 10.79 0.27 1.95
N ASN A 364 10.23 -0.82 2.47
CA ASN A 364 8.86 -1.23 2.24
C ASN A 364 8.25 -1.77 3.53
N VAL A 365 6.93 -1.87 3.50
CA VAL A 365 6.15 -2.50 4.56
C VAL A 365 5.05 -3.38 3.96
N GLY A 366 4.59 -4.35 4.72
CA GLY A 366 3.50 -5.23 4.33
C GLY A 366 2.84 -5.90 5.52
N VAL A 367 1.91 -6.81 5.22
CA VAL A 367 1.23 -7.70 6.16
C VAL A 367 1.07 -9.05 5.48
N VAL A 368 1.45 -10.13 6.16
CA VAL A 368 0.96 -11.48 5.86
C VAL A 368 -0.18 -11.82 6.80
N ALA A 369 -1.28 -12.34 6.27
CA ALA A 369 -2.50 -12.56 7.02
C ALA A 369 -3.23 -13.84 6.62
N THR A 370 -3.98 -14.40 7.56
CA THR A 370 -4.99 -15.44 7.35
C THR A 370 -6.34 -14.88 7.72
N ASN A 371 -7.22 -14.80 6.72
CA ASN A 371 -8.60 -14.37 6.81
C ASN A 371 -9.31 -14.75 5.50
N SER A 372 -10.24 -15.71 5.56
CA SER A 372 -10.90 -16.21 4.35
C SER A 372 -11.79 -15.17 3.66
N ARG A 373 -12.39 -14.24 4.41
CA ARG A 373 -13.29 -13.21 3.83
C ARG A 373 -12.49 -12.22 3.00
N LEU A 374 -11.47 -11.60 3.58
CA LEU A 374 -10.57 -10.67 2.91
C LEU A 374 -9.78 -11.36 1.80
N ALA A 375 -9.25 -12.57 2.02
CA ALA A 375 -8.54 -13.31 0.98
C ALA A 375 -9.47 -13.65 -0.21
N SER A 376 -10.74 -14.00 0.05
CA SER A 376 -11.73 -14.19 -1.01
C SER A 376 -12.05 -12.88 -1.73
N THR A 377 -12.13 -11.75 -1.01
CA THR A 377 -12.31 -10.43 -1.63
C THR A 377 -11.12 -10.04 -2.51
N LEU A 378 -9.88 -10.17 -2.03
CA LEU A 378 -8.66 -9.95 -2.81
C LEU A 378 -8.60 -10.85 -4.03
N HIS A 379 -9.00 -12.12 -3.91
CA HIS A 379 -9.10 -13.02 -5.06
C HIS A 379 -10.16 -12.54 -6.06
N ARG A 380 -11.32 -12.03 -5.62
CA ARG A 380 -12.31 -11.42 -6.54
C ARG A 380 -11.73 -10.22 -7.27
N VAL A 381 -11.01 -9.33 -6.57
CA VAL A 381 -10.32 -8.18 -7.19
C VAL A 381 -9.31 -8.66 -8.23
N PHE A 382 -8.49 -9.65 -7.89
CA PHE A 382 -7.54 -10.27 -8.80
C PHE A 382 -8.22 -10.81 -10.06
N MET A 383 -9.24 -11.65 -9.89
CA MET A 383 -9.93 -12.30 -11.00
C MET A 383 -10.65 -11.29 -11.90
N LYS A 384 -11.14 -10.19 -11.32
CA LYS A 384 -11.74 -9.09 -12.08
C LYS A 384 -10.74 -8.41 -12.99
N SER A 385 -9.53 -8.13 -12.53
CA SER A 385 -8.44 -7.71 -13.43
C SER A 385 -8.10 -8.82 -14.43
N TRP A 386 -7.86 -10.04 -13.94
CA TRP A 386 -7.40 -11.19 -14.73
C TRP A 386 -8.31 -11.56 -15.91
N ASP A 387 -9.62 -11.52 -15.71
CA ASP A 387 -10.64 -11.88 -16.70
C ASP A 387 -11.14 -10.66 -17.49
N SER A 388 -10.66 -9.45 -17.18
CA SER A 388 -11.03 -8.25 -17.91
C SER A 388 -10.45 -8.22 -19.33
N GLN A 389 -11.06 -7.38 -20.16
CA GLN A 389 -10.51 -6.99 -21.47
C GLN A 389 -9.21 -6.19 -21.38
N TYR A 390 -8.77 -5.81 -20.18
CA TYR A 390 -7.57 -5.02 -19.94
C TYR A 390 -6.34 -5.89 -19.71
N THR A 391 -6.35 -7.16 -20.14
CA THR A 391 -5.20 -8.04 -19.96
C THR A 391 -4.76 -8.70 -21.25
N GLU A 392 -3.46 -8.99 -21.32
CA GLU A 392 -2.83 -9.67 -22.44
C GLU A 392 -1.93 -10.81 -21.94
N PRO A 393 -2.12 -12.06 -22.39
CA PRO A 393 -1.23 -13.15 -22.03
C PRO A 393 0.22 -12.91 -22.48
N VAL A 394 1.17 -13.23 -21.59
CA VAL A 394 2.60 -13.23 -21.94
C VAL A 394 2.92 -14.45 -22.80
N LYS A 395 3.47 -14.23 -23.99
CA LYS A 395 3.80 -15.29 -24.96
C LYS A 395 5.30 -15.31 -25.24
N PRO A 396 5.99 -16.46 -25.12
CA PRO A 396 7.44 -16.57 -25.33
C PRO A 396 7.94 -16.04 -26.69
N GLY A 397 7.18 -16.30 -27.76
CA GLY A 397 7.54 -15.90 -29.12
C GLY A 397 7.13 -14.48 -29.54
N MET A 398 6.42 -13.73 -28.68
CA MET A 398 6.02 -12.35 -29.00
C MET A 398 7.07 -11.35 -28.56
N LYS A 399 7.28 -10.30 -29.35
CA LYS A 399 8.06 -9.14 -28.95
C LYS A 399 7.10 -8.06 -28.47
N TYR A 400 7.34 -7.49 -27.30
CA TYR A 400 6.52 -6.40 -26.78
C TYR A 400 7.25 -5.06 -26.92
N GLU A 401 6.49 -4.00 -27.10
CA GLU A 401 7.00 -2.64 -27.14
C GLU A 401 6.81 -1.97 -25.78
N ARG A 402 7.82 -1.21 -25.36
CA ARG A 402 7.76 -0.46 -24.12
C ARG A 402 6.75 0.66 -24.23
N ARG A 403 5.90 0.79 -23.22
CA ARG A 403 5.02 1.95 -23.05
C ARG A 403 5.88 3.20 -22.84
N LYS A 404 5.61 4.25 -23.60
CA LYS A 404 6.32 5.53 -23.47
C LYS A 404 5.60 6.40 -22.46
N HIS A 405 6.38 7.12 -21.65
CA HIS A 405 5.88 8.15 -20.76
C HIS A 405 6.41 9.52 -21.17
N ASP A 406 5.71 10.59 -20.76
CA ASP A 406 6.20 11.94 -21.02
C ASP A 406 7.59 12.11 -20.41
N GLY A 407 8.55 12.51 -21.25
CA GLY A 407 9.95 12.70 -20.85
C GLY A 407 10.86 11.47 -21.02
N GLU A 408 10.37 10.36 -21.60
CA GLU A 408 11.18 9.19 -22.02
C GLU A 408 11.58 9.19 -23.51
#